data_AF-A0A0B4GY70-F1
#
_entry.id   AF-A0A0B4GY70-F1
#
_cell.length_a   1.000
_cell.length_b   1.000
_cell.length_c   1.000
_cell.angle_alpha   90.00
_cell.angle_beta   90.00
_cell.angle_gamma   90.00
#
_symmetry.space_group_name_H-M   'P 1'
#
loop_
_entity.id
_entity.type
_entity.pdbx_description
1 polymer ?
#
loop_
_entity_poly.entity_id
_entity_poly.type
_entity_poly.pdbx_seq_one_letter_code
_entity_poly.pdbx_strand_id
1 'polypeptide(L)'
;MESATPSSSNDPDTSTRTTPVDLFLATPAPSTRSESPTQDPDHQYLWRRFPEHIWSQRVRDTSSWVWNFGYDIQSANGNRRWVCKRCIQSRRPMPRNFAEKGIQNANAHLFRDHRICAPGEGTKSSAQKQAEKAKSRDQRSIADVMKLDTRLPREQDIANSLVQGFDRKYFQRLVLEWIIEENHSFSVCEQGRLRRIFEYLNPLVKITDANITTSTIRRMCQVLRSWLRAGVIDDLDVILLPVEAITGEGPAEGTGGVESFGDEADEIVRLQN
;
A
#
# COMPACT_ATOMS: atom_id res chain seq x y z
N MET A 1 -39.16 -72.08 -30.32
CA MET A 1 -37.80 -72.53 -30.66
C MET A 1 -36.88 -71.50 -30.02
N GLU A 2 -36.50 -71.69 -28.76
CA GLU A 2 -35.27 -72.39 -28.26
C GLU A 2 -34.25 -71.30 -27.85
N SER A 3 -33.35 -71.39 -26.85
CA SER A 3 -33.08 -72.27 -25.70
C SER A 3 -31.97 -71.59 -24.85
N ALA A 4 -31.80 -71.71 -23.52
CA ALA A 4 -32.52 -72.43 -22.45
C ALA A 4 -32.27 -71.76 -21.06
N THR A 5 -32.66 -72.43 -19.97
CA THR A 5 -32.47 -72.13 -18.53
C THR A 5 -31.14 -72.70 -17.97
N PRO A 6 -30.89 -72.80 -16.63
CA PRO A 6 -30.90 -71.81 -15.54
C PRO A 6 -29.60 -71.89 -14.69
N SER A 7 -29.55 -71.25 -13.50
CA SER A 7 -28.90 -71.83 -12.30
C SER A 7 -29.44 -71.21 -11.01
N SER A 8 -29.58 -72.01 -9.96
CA SER A 8 -30.19 -71.68 -8.66
C SER A 8 -29.29 -72.18 -7.52
N SER A 9 -29.74 -71.98 -6.26
CA SER A 9 -29.21 -72.54 -4.99
C SER A 9 -27.90 -71.89 -4.48
N ASN A 10 -27.73 -71.60 -3.18
CA ASN A 10 -28.20 -72.32 -2.00
C ASN A 10 -28.39 -71.38 -0.78
N ASP A 11 -29.48 -71.58 -0.02
CA ASP A 11 -29.46 -71.47 1.44
C ASP A 11 -29.13 -72.86 2.03
N PRO A 12 -28.58 -72.94 3.26
CA PRO A 12 -29.42 -73.50 4.32
C PRO A 12 -29.25 -72.86 5.71
N ASP A 13 -30.37 -72.65 6.38
CA ASP A 13 -30.48 -72.56 7.85
C ASP A 13 -29.93 -73.82 8.55
N THR A 14 -29.45 -73.69 9.80
CA THR A 14 -29.83 -74.55 10.96
C THR A 14 -29.02 -74.27 12.25
N SER A 15 -29.71 -74.35 13.41
CA SER A 15 -29.23 -74.62 14.79
C SER A 15 -28.79 -73.49 15.76
N THR A 16 -29.81 -72.88 16.40
CA THR A 16 -30.18 -72.97 17.85
C THR A 16 -29.18 -72.90 19.04
N ARG A 17 -29.73 -72.45 20.19
CA ARG A 17 -29.24 -72.43 21.61
C ARG A 17 -28.33 -71.23 21.96
N THR A 18 -28.48 -70.51 23.09
CA THR A 18 -29.22 -70.74 24.37
C THR A 18 -29.67 -69.40 25.00
N THR A 19 -30.65 -69.43 25.92
CA THR A 19 -31.22 -68.31 26.73
C THR A 19 -30.41 -68.02 28.02
N PRO A 20 -30.83 -67.18 29.02
CA PRO A 20 -31.80 -66.06 29.12
C PRO A 20 -31.24 -64.79 29.88
N VAL A 21 -32.14 -63.89 30.33
CA VAL A 21 -32.04 -62.94 31.49
C VAL A 21 -31.47 -61.52 31.26
N ASP A 22 -32.41 -60.60 31.00
CA ASP A 22 -32.79 -59.43 31.82
C ASP A 22 -31.81 -58.36 32.35
N LEU A 23 -32.34 -57.12 32.37
CA LEU A 23 -31.89 -55.89 33.07
C LEU A 23 -30.47 -55.34 32.79
N PHE A 24 -30.38 -54.15 32.17
CA PHE A 24 -29.73 -52.97 32.78
C PHE A 24 -30.04 -51.67 32.01
N LEU A 25 -30.57 -50.69 32.76
CA LEU A 25 -30.66 -49.23 32.54
C LEU A 25 -30.41 -48.66 31.12
N ALA A 26 -31.47 -48.11 30.52
CA ALA A 26 -31.37 -47.28 29.33
C ALA A 26 -30.65 -45.95 29.59
N THR A 27 -29.49 -45.75 28.97
CA THR A 27 -28.85 -44.44 28.82
C THR A 27 -29.57 -43.68 27.70
N PRO A 28 -30.16 -42.48 27.95
CA PRO A 28 -30.66 -41.66 26.86
C PRO A 28 -29.48 -41.19 26.02
N ALA A 29 -29.53 -41.46 24.71
CA ALA A 29 -28.58 -40.88 23.75
C ALA A 29 -28.57 -39.35 23.90
N PRO A 30 -27.43 -38.68 23.70
CA PRO A 30 -27.37 -37.23 23.79
C PRO A 30 -28.27 -36.63 22.71
N SER A 31 -29.42 -36.10 23.11
CA SER A 31 -30.34 -35.40 22.22
C SER A 31 -29.56 -34.35 21.44
N THR A 32 -29.54 -34.48 20.11
CA THR A 32 -28.95 -33.51 19.20
C THR A 32 -29.58 -32.15 19.49
N ARG A 33 -28.85 -31.31 20.23
CA ARG A 33 -29.33 -30.00 20.64
C ARG A 33 -29.48 -29.17 19.38
N SER A 34 -30.71 -28.90 18.97
CA SER A 34 -31.00 -28.00 17.87
C SER A 34 -30.26 -26.68 18.11
N GLU A 35 -29.24 -26.40 17.31
CA GLU A 35 -28.52 -25.14 17.36
C GLU A 35 -29.47 -24.03 16.92
N SER A 36 -30.01 -23.30 17.88
CA SER A 36 -30.59 -21.99 17.62
C SER A 36 -29.50 -21.14 16.94
N PRO A 37 -29.75 -20.56 15.76
CA PRO A 37 -28.70 -19.89 15.01
C PRO A 37 -28.15 -18.73 15.82
N THR A 38 -26.88 -18.85 16.23
CA THR A 38 -26.15 -17.83 16.97
C THR A 38 -26.11 -16.57 16.11
N GLN A 39 -26.97 -15.60 16.41
CA GLN A 39 -27.04 -14.37 15.65
C GLN A 39 -25.70 -13.65 15.73
N ASP A 40 -25.08 -13.43 14.56
CA ASP A 40 -23.82 -12.71 14.42
C ASP A 40 -23.88 -11.41 15.24
N PRO A 41 -22.92 -11.18 16.18
CA PRO A 41 -22.93 -10.00 17.02
C PRO A 41 -22.82 -8.69 16.23
N ASP A 42 -22.37 -8.72 14.97
CA ASP A 42 -22.43 -7.58 14.04
C ASP A 42 -23.85 -7.32 13.53
N HIS A 43 -24.63 -8.36 13.24
CA HIS A 43 -26.05 -8.21 12.89
C HIS A 43 -26.86 -7.67 14.08
N GLN A 44 -26.58 -8.12 15.31
CA GLN A 44 -27.24 -7.58 16.49
C GLN A 44 -26.95 -6.07 16.66
N TYR A 45 -25.72 -5.63 16.40
CA TYR A 45 -25.38 -4.20 16.45
C TYR A 45 -25.96 -3.40 15.27
N LEU A 46 -26.04 -3.99 14.07
CA LEU A 46 -26.70 -3.40 12.90
C LEU A 46 -28.15 -3.06 13.22
N TRP A 47 -28.94 -4.01 13.74
CA TRP A 47 -30.35 -3.78 14.05
C TRP A 47 -30.58 -2.81 15.21
N ARG A 48 -29.69 -2.78 16.21
CA ARG A 48 -29.71 -1.72 17.25
C ARG A 48 -29.49 -0.30 16.69
N ARG A 49 -28.83 -0.17 15.53
CA ARG A 49 -28.59 1.13 14.85
C ARG A 49 -29.62 1.43 13.75
N PHE A 50 -30.33 0.42 13.26
CA PHE A 50 -31.33 0.53 12.20
C PHE A 50 -32.58 -0.32 12.53
N PRO A 51 -33.36 0.02 13.57
CA PRO A 51 -34.47 -0.81 14.04
C PRO A 51 -35.60 -0.96 13.02
N GLU A 52 -35.95 0.12 12.30
CA GLU A 52 -37.02 0.15 11.29
C GLU A 52 -36.57 -0.34 9.90
N HIS A 53 -35.58 -1.24 9.86
CA HIS A 53 -35.03 -1.80 8.63
C HIS A 53 -34.91 -3.32 8.72
N ILE A 54 -35.07 -3.98 7.59
CA ILE A 54 -34.89 -5.42 7.40
C ILE A 54 -33.81 -5.67 6.34
N TRP A 55 -33.36 -6.92 6.17
CA TRP A 55 -32.56 -7.29 5.01
C TRP A 55 -33.31 -7.00 3.71
N SER A 56 -32.66 -6.42 2.71
CA SER A 56 -33.33 -6.23 1.42
C SER A 56 -33.55 -7.57 0.72
N GLN A 57 -34.70 -7.70 0.07
CA GLN A 57 -35.02 -8.87 -0.77
C GLN A 57 -34.17 -8.91 -2.06
N ARG A 58 -33.54 -7.79 -2.44
CA ARG A 58 -32.80 -7.61 -3.72
C ARG A 58 -31.29 -7.75 -3.59
N VAL A 59 -30.79 -8.39 -2.54
CA VAL A 59 -29.34 -8.66 -2.33
C VAL A 59 -28.69 -9.30 -3.57
N ARG A 60 -29.41 -10.18 -4.28
CA ARG A 60 -28.90 -10.88 -5.48
C ARG A 60 -28.83 -10.01 -6.75
N ASP A 61 -29.59 -8.92 -6.82
CA ASP A 61 -29.67 -8.05 -8.02
C ASP A 61 -28.51 -7.03 -8.09
N THR A 62 -27.56 -7.14 -7.15
CA THR A 62 -26.75 -6.00 -6.73
C THR A 62 -25.30 -6.15 -7.19
N SER A 63 -25.04 -5.71 -8.43
CA SER A 63 -23.85 -6.04 -9.22
C SER A 63 -22.55 -5.30 -8.89
N SER A 64 -22.56 -4.31 -7.98
CA SER A 64 -21.34 -3.53 -7.68
C SER A 64 -20.48 -4.16 -6.58
N TRP A 65 -19.17 -4.27 -6.81
CA TRP A 65 -18.19 -4.81 -5.86
C TRP A 65 -18.25 -4.17 -4.45
N VAL A 66 -18.73 -2.93 -4.36
CA VAL A 66 -18.90 -2.16 -3.12
C VAL A 66 -19.80 -2.89 -2.10
N TRP A 67 -20.73 -3.71 -2.57
CA TRP A 67 -21.66 -4.48 -1.72
C TRP A 67 -21.00 -5.67 -1.01
N ASN A 68 -19.84 -6.15 -1.48
CA ASN A 68 -19.04 -7.12 -0.72
C ASN A 68 -18.68 -6.57 0.68
N PHE A 69 -18.48 -5.26 0.78
CA PHE A 69 -18.10 -4.54 2.01
C PHE A 69 -19.28 -3.88 2.75
N GLY A 70 -20.52 -4.14 2.34
CA GLY A 70 -21.71 -3.54 2.96
C GLY A 70 -22.85 -4.52 3.23
N TYR A 71 -23.66 -4.16 4.21
CA TYR A 71 -24.96 -4.77 4.48
C TYR A 71 -26.04 -4.06 3.65
N ASP A 72 -26.91 -4.83 3.00
CA ASP A 72 -28.05 -4.29 2.22
C ASP A 72 -29.32 -4.36 3.05
N ILE A 73 -29.77 -3.19 3.49
CA ILE A 73 -30.93 -3.03 4.36
C ILE A 73 -32.01 -2.20 3.66
N GLN A 74 -33.27 -2.49 3.97
CA GLN A 74 -34.42 -1.84 3.40
C GLN A 74 -35.38 -1.42 4.51
N SER A 75 -35.84 -0.17 4.46
CA SER A 75 -36.91 0.31 5.34
C SER A 75 -38.28 -0.12 4.82
N ALA A 76 -39.30 -0.16 5.69
CA ALA A 76 -40.70 -0.47 5.33
C ALA A 76 -41.22 0.32 4.11
N ASN A 77 -40.76 1.57 3.95
CA ASN A 77 -41.11 2.43 2.80
C ASN A 77 -40.40 2.05 1.47
N GLY A 78 -39.80 0.85 1.39
CA GLY A 78 -39.06 0.35 0.22
C GLY A 78 -37.66 0.93 0.02
N ASN A 79 -37.24 1.94 0.82
CA ASN A 79 -35.95 2.61 0.69
C ASN A 79 -34.76 1.69 1.02
N ARG A 80 -34.00 1.29 0.00
CA ARG A 80 -32.77 0.48 0.12
C ARG A 80 -31.52 1.30 0.42
N ARG A 81 -30.68 0.79 1.32
CA ARG A 81 -29.50 1.47 1.87
C ARG A 81 -28.35 0.49 2.09
N TRP A 82 -27.16 0.89 1.66
CA TRP A 82 -25.88 0.23 1.96
C TRP A 82 -25.38 0.71 3.32
N VAL A 83 -24.96 -0.20 4.21
CA VAL A 83 -24.31 0.11 5.50
C VAL A 83 -22.92 -0.53 5.55
N CYS A 84 -21.89 0.22 5.91
CA CYS A 84 -20.53 -0.30 5.91
C CYS A 84 -20.31 -1.41 6.96
N LYS A 85 -19.91 -2.62 6.52
CA LYS A 85 -19.56 -3.74 7.42
C LYS A 85 -18.45 -3.38 8.39
N ARG A 86 -17.39 -2.70 7.91
CA ARG A 86 -16.25 -2.29 8.75
C ARG A 86 -16.65 -1.27 9.82
N CYS A 87 -17.58 -0.36 9.55
CA CYS A 87 -18.11 0.54 10.58
C CYS A 87 -18.90 -0.19 11.68
N ILE A 88 -19.61 -1.26 11.32
CA ILE A 88 -20.36 -2.12 12.25
C ILE A 88 -19.41 -2.95 13.12
N GLN A 89 -18.41 -3.59 12.50
CA GLN A 89 -17.32 -4.33 13.14
C GLN A 89 -16.58 -3.47 14.17
N SER A 90 -16.18 -2.25 13.78
CA SER A 90 -15.51 -1.30 14.68
C SER A 90 -16.46 -0.59 15.67
N ARG A 91 -17.71 -1.08 15.83
CA ARG A 91 -18.73 -0.55 16.74
C ARG A 91 -18.90 0.99 16.68
N ARG A 92 -18.72 1.61 15.50
CA ARG A 92 -18.79 3.08 15.38
C ARG A 92 -20.16 3.58 15.86
N PRO A 93 -20.24 4.67 16.66
CA PRO A 93 -21.52 5.17 17.19
C PRO A 93 -22.53 5.54 16.10
N MET A 94 -22.04 6.03 14.95
CA MET A 94 -22.85 6.31 13.77
C MET A 94 -22.22 5.60 12.54
N PRO A 95 -22.63 4.35 12.24
CA PRO A 95 -22.12 3.62 11.08
C PRO A 95 -22.46 4.33 9.77
N ARG A 96 -21.48 4.51 8.89
CA ARG A 96 -21.71 5.16 7.59
C ARG A 96 -22.64 4.31 6.73
N ASN A 97 -23.66 4.98 6.21
CA ASN A 97 -24.75 4.42 5.43
C ASN A 97 -25.10 5.36 4.27
N PHE A 98 -25.48 4.78 3.13
CA PHE A 98 -25.77 5.51 1.89
C PHE A 98 -26.97 4.86 1.18
N ALA A 99 -27.78 5.64 0.46
CA ALA A 99 -28.86 5.08 -0.35
C ALA A 99 -28.28 4.26 -1.52
N GLU A 100 -29.00 3.23 -1.98
CA GLU A 100 -28.61 2.37 -3.12
C GLU A 100 -28.19 3.20 -4.35
N LYS A 101 -29.02 4.18 -4.73
CA LYS A 101 -28.77 5.10 -5.87
C LYS A 101 -27.49 5.94 -5.73
N GLY A 102 -26.94 6.05 -4.51
CA GLY A 102 -25.74 6.82 -4.17
C GLY A 102 -24.53 5.96 -3.85
N ILE A 103 -24.43 4.73 -4.38
CA ILE A 103 -23.37 3.76 -4.06
C ILE A 103 -21.93 4.28 -4.34
N GLN A 104 -21.75 5.30 -5.19
CA GLN A 104 -20.43 5.92 -5.37
C GLN A 104 -19.94 6.62 -4.08
N ASN A 105 -20.84 7.05 -3.21
CA ASN A 105 -20.48 7.62 -1.90
C ASN A 105 -19.96 6.55 -0.93
N ALA A 106 -20.54 5.35 -0.97
CA ALA A 106 -20.03 4.20 -0.23
C ALA A 106 -18.61 3.81 -0.69
N ASN A 107 -18.38 3.79 -2.00
CA ASN A 107 -17.06 3.58 -2.60
C ASN A 107 -16.03 4.63 -2.15
N ALA A 108 -16.41 5.92 -2.15
CA ALA A 108 -15.54 7.00 -1.65
C ALA A 108 -15.24 6.87 -0.15
N HIS A 109 -16.21 6.41 0.65
CA HIS A 109 -16.03 6.11 2.07
C HIS A 109 -15.07 4.92 2.30
N LEU A 110 -15.24 3.80 1.58
CA LEU A 110 -14.34 2.64 1.65
C LEU A 110 -12.87 3.05 1.40
N PHE A 111 -12.62 3.90 0.40
CA PHE A 111 -11.28 4.39 0.10
C PHE A 111 -10.74 5.38 1.16
N ARG A 112 -11.56 6.33 1.63
CA ARG A 112 -11.12 7.39 2.56
C ARG A 112 -10.95 6.89 4.00
N ASP A 113 -11.95 6.23 4.55
CA ASP A 113 -12.01 5.81 5.96
C ASP A 113 -11.37 4.45 6.22
N HIS A 114 -11.33 3.57 5.21
CA HIS A 114 -10.91 2.17 5.37
C HIS A 114 -9.77 1.75 4.44
N ARG A 115 -9.28 2.65 3.57
CA ARG A 115 -8.19 2.41 2.59
C ARG A 115 -8.43 1.21 1.66
N ILE A 116 -9.70 0.82 1.48
CA ILE A 116 -10.10 -0.24 0.56
C ILE A 116 -10.19 0.37 -0.84
N CYS A 117 -9.28 -0.01 -1.72
CA CYS A 117 -9.29 0.35 -3.13
C CYS A 117 -10.31 -0.51 -3.91
N ALA A 118 -10.79 -0.01 -5.04
CA ALA A 118 -11.52 -0.85 -5.98
C ALA A 118 -10.59 -1.96 -6.53
N PRO A 119 -11.11 -3.21 -6.70
CA PRO A 119 -10.39 -4.27 -7.41
C PRO A 119 -10.18 -3.89 -8.88
N GLY A 120 -9.32 -4.61 -9.61
CA GLY A 120 -8.80 -4.22 -10.94
C GLY A 120 -9.81 -3.58 -11.90
N GLU A 121 -10.87 -4.30 -12.26
CA GLU A 121 -11.95 -3.81 -13.15
C GLU A 121 -13.09 -3.09 -12.40
N GLY A 122 -13.03 -3.06 -11.08
CA GLY A 122 -14.03 -2.42 -10.24
C GLY A 122 -14.06 -0.91 -10.44
N THR A 123 -15.26 -0.32 -10.45
CA THR A 123 -15.41 1.14 -10.54
C THR A 123 -14.65 1.83 -9.40
N LYS A 124 -13.62 2.61 -9.73
CA LYS A 124 -12.85 3.42 -8.76
C LYS A 124 -13.65 4.65 -8.31
N SER A 125 -13.63 4.98 -7.02
CA SER A 125 -14.20 6.24 -6.52
C SER A 125 -13.48 7.47 -7.08
N SER A 126 -14.16 8.61 -7.09
CA SER A 126 -13.54 9.90 -7.44
C SER A 126 -12.35 10.23 -6.53
N ALA A 127 -12.43 9.88 -5.24
CA ALA A 127 -11.35 10.03 -4.27
C ALA A 127 -10.13 9.17 -4.62
N GLN A 128 -10.34 7.91 -5.02
CA GLN A 128 -9.25 7.04 -5.48
C GLN A 128 -8.62 7.57 -6.76
N LYS A 129 -9.43 7.95 -7.77
CA LYS A 129 -8.92 8.52 -9.04
C LYS A 129 -8.13 9.81 -8.82
N GLN A 130 -8.55 10.67 -7.90
CA GLN A 130 -7.80 11.89 -7.54
C GLN A 130 -6.47 11.56 -6.86
N ALA A 131 -6.44 10.60 -5.93
CA ALA A 131 -5.21 10.18 -5.26
C ALA A 131 -4.21 9.50 -6.23
N GLU A 132 -4.71 8.66 -7.15
CA GLU A 132 -3.90 8.06 -8.23
C GLU A 132 -3.33 9.14 -9.16
N LYS A 133 -4.16 10.12 -9.58
CA LYS A 133 -3.73 11.24 -10.44
C LYS A 133 -2.75 12.20 -9.76
N ALA A 134 -2.82 12.35 -8.44
CA ALA A 134 -1.82 13.11 -7.68
C ALA A 134 -0.47 12.39 -7.73
N LYS A 135 -0.43 11.10 -7.35
CA LYS A 135 0.78 10.28 -7.44
C LYS A 135 1.39 10.27 -8.85
N SER A 136 0.58 10.08 -9.89
CA SER A 136 1.06 10.08 -11.28
C SER A 136 1.50 11.45 -11.81
N ARG A 137 1.16 12.54 -11.12
CA ARG A 137 1.67 13.89 -11.45
C ARG A 137 3.04 14.12 -10.84
N ASP A 138 3.26 13.60 -9.63
CA ASP A 138 4.51 13.76 -8.88
C ASP A 138 5.56 12.72 -9.29
N GLN A 139 5.15 11.58 -9.87
CA GLN A 139 6.03 10.52 -10.40
C GLN A 139 6.28 10.59 -11.92
N ARG A 140 6.21 11.78 -12.54
CA ARG A 140 6.56 11.92 -13.97
C ARG A 140 8.05 11.70 -14.19
N SER A 141 8.42 10.84 -15.14
CA SER A 141 9.81 10.64 -15.51
C SER A 141 10.36 11.86 -16.27
N ILE A 142 11.68 11.95 -16.39
CA ILE A 142 12.31 12.97 -17.24
C ILE A 142 11.92 12.81 -18.72
N ALA A 143 11.71 11.57 -19.18
CA ALA A 143 11.23 11.28 -20.52
C ALA A 143 9.82 11.84 -20.74
N ASP A 144 8.90 11.71 -19.77
CA ASP A 144 7.55 12.29 -19.85
C ASP A 144 7.57 13.83 -19.92
N VAL A 145 8.48 14.46 -19.17
CA VAL A 145 8.60 15.93 -19.12
C VAL A 145 9.25 16.48 -20.40
N MET A 146 10.28 15.81 -20.91
CA MET A 146 10.99 16.19 -22.13
C MET A 146 10.32 15.66 -23.41
N LYS A 147 9.27 14.85 -23.29
CA LYS A 147 8.53 14.17 -24.38
C LYS A 147 9.39 13.23 -25.23
N LEU A 148 10.26 12.46 -24.58
CA LEU A 148 11.13 11.47 -25.20
C LEU A 148 10.45 10.10 -25.26
N ASP A 149 10.52 9.43 -26.42
CA ASP A 149 10.05 8.06 -26.60
C ASP A 149 11.16 7.07 -26.24
N THR A 150 11.06 6.47 -25.05
CA THR A 150 12.05 5.50 -24.53
C THR A 150 12.13 4.18 -25.32
N ARG A 151 11.28 3.99 -26.34
CA ARG A 151 11.37 2.87 -27.29
C ARG A 151 12.36 3.12 -28.43
N LEU A 152 12.76 4.38 -28.65
CA LEU A 152 13.76 4.77 -29.63
C LEU A 152 15.13 4.83 -28.93
N PRO A 153 16.14 4.02 -29.31
CA PRO A 153 17.43 3.96 -28.60
C PRO A 153 18.05 5.33 -28.38
N ARG A 154 18.07 6.18 -29.41
CA ARG A 154 18.59 7.56 -29.32
C ARG A 154 17.90 8.43 -28.27
N GLU A 155 16.58 8.31 -28.11
CA GLU A 155 15.83 9.12 -27.13
C GLU A 155 15.90 8.52 -25.73
N GLN A 156 16.01 7.19 -25.63
CA GLN A 156 16.38 6.49 -24.41
C GLN A 156 17.77 6.92 -23.91
N ASP A 157 18.77 7.00 -24.80
CA ASP A 157 20.13 7.45 -24.47
C ASP A 157 20.14 8.90 -23.97
N ILE A 158 19.35 9.79 -24.58
CA ILE A 158 19.17 11.18 -24.12
C ILE A 158 18.55 11.20 -22.72
N ALA A 159 17.49 10.42 -22.48
CA ALA A 159 16.86 10.34 -21.16
C ALA A 159 17.82 9.79 -20.09
N ASN A 160 18.59 8.73 -20.41
CA ASN A 160 19.59 8.15 -19.53
C ASN A 160 20.71 9.15 -19.21
N SER A 161 21.23 9.85 -20.23
CA SER A 161 22.28 10.87 -20.08
C SER A 161 21.83 12.02 -19.17
N LEU A 162 20.57 12.45 -19.30
CA LEU A 162 19.99 13.47 -18.41
C LEU A 162 19.92 12.99 -16.95
N VAL A 163 19.52 11.73 -16.71
CA VAL A 163 19.48 11.17 -15.34
C VAL A 163 20.89 11.03 -14.76
N GLN A 164 21.85 10.52 -15.53
CA GLN A 164 23.24 10.34 -15.08
C GLN A 164 23.94 11.67 -14.81
N GLY A 165 23.64 12.71 -15.58
CA GLY A 165 24.23 14.05 -15.43
C GLY A 165 23.71 14.88 -14.24
N PHE A 166 22.80 14.36 -13.40
CA PHE A 166 22.25 15.08 -12.26
C PHE A 166 22.42 14.33 -10.94
N ASP A 167 23.44 14.70 -10.15
CA ASP A 167 23.54 14.27 -8.75
C ASP A 167 22.74 15.20 -7.83
N ARG A 168 21.65 14.65 -7.27
CA ARG A 168 20.83 15.28 -6.23
C ARG A 168 21.65 15.70 -5.00
N LYS A 169 22.58 14.87 -4.51
CA LYS A 169 23.37 15.16 -3.29
C LYS A 169 24.33 16.32 -3.55
N TYR A 170 24.99 16.32 -4.71
CA TYR A 170 25.89 17.41 -5.11
C TYR A 170 25.13 18.73 -5.29
N PHE A 171 24.00 18.72 -5.99
CA PHE A 171 23.10 19.88 -6.07
C PHE A 171 22.68 20.39 -4.68
N GLN A 172 22.37 19.48 -3.75
CA GLN A 172 22.02 19.85 -2.37
C GLN A 172 23.21 20.41 -1.58
N ARG A 173 24.45 20.03 -1.89
CA ARG A 173 25.65 20.64 -1.31
C ARG A 173 25.83 22.07 -1.81
N LEU A 174 25.85 22.29 -3.12
CA LEU A 174 26.04 23.61 -3.74
C LEU A 174 25.01 24.65 -3.24
N VAL A 175 23.75 24.26 -3.08
CA VAL A 175 22.70 25.17 -2.55
C VAL A 175 22.92 25.47 -1.06
N LEU A 176 23.44 24.51 -0.27
CA LEU A 176 23.73 24.72 1.15
C LEU A 176 24.99 25.58 1.36
N GLU A 177 26.03 25.34 0.57
CA GLU A 177 27.29 26.07 0.51
C GLU A 177 27.04 27.55 0.19
N TRP A 178 26.37 27.84 -0.93
CA TRP A 178 25.92 29.20 -1.30
C TRP A 178 25.17 29.92 -0.17
N ILE A 179 24.31 29.21 0.57
CA ILE A 179 23.53 29.79 1.68
C ILE A 179 24.41 30.12 2.89
N ILE A 180 25.46 29.34 3.13
CA ILE A 180 26.41 29.58 4.21
C ILE A 180 27.33 30.75 3.85
N GLU A 181 27.91 30.74 2.64
CA GLU A 181 28.82 31.77 2.15
C GLU A 181 28.16 33.15 2.09
N GLU A 182 26.97 33.25 1.49
CA GLU A 182 26.20 34.50 1.39
C GLU A 182 25.37 34.81 2.66
N ASN A 183 25.58 34.05 3.75
CA ASN A 183 24.90 34.18 5.04
C ASN A 183 23.36 34.35 4.92
N HIS A 184 22.75 33.54 4.05
CA HIS A 184 21.33 33.58 3.77
C HIS A 184 20.52 32.85 4.85
N SER A 185 19.30 33.32 5.12
CA SER A 185 18.35 32.57 5.95
C SER A 185 18.03 31.22 5.30
N PHE A 186 18.11 30.13 6.07
CA PHE A 186 17.76 28.77 5.61
C PHE A 186 16.35 28.65 4.99
N SER A 187 15.43 29.58 5.30
CA SER A 187 14.11 29.65 4.64
C SER A 187 14.16 30.03 3.16
N VAL A 188 15.30 30.49 2.63
CA VAL A 188 15.48 30.83 1.21
C VAL A 188 15.24 29.62 0.30
N CYS A 189 15.65 28.40 0.72
CA CYS A 189 15.39 27.16 -0.02
C CYS A 189 13.89 26.86 -0.23
N GLU A 190 13.03 27.39 0.64
CA GLU A 190 11.58 27.17 0.60
C GLU A 190 10.84 28.21 -0.22
N GLN A 191 11.52 29.27 -0.68
CA GLN A 191 10.90 30.30 -1.50
C GLN A 191 10.45 29.74 -2.85
N GLY A 192 9.13 29.82 -3.12
CA GLY A 192 8.54 29.31 -4.35
C GLY A 192 9.07 29.96 -5.64
N ARG A 193 9.67 31.16 -5.57
CA ARG A 193 10.35 31.80 -6.71
C ARG A 193 11.67 31.11 -7.04
N LEU A 194 12.52 30.85 -6.04
CA LEU A 194 13.80 30.16 -6.22
C LEU A 194 13.59 28.73 -6.72
N ARG A 195 12.67 27.98 -6.09
CA ARG A 195 12.29 26.64 -6.54
C ARG A 195 11.84 26.62 -8.00
N ARG A 196 11.02 27.60 -8.43
CA ARG A 196 10.59 27.71 -9.83
C ARG A 196 11.75 27.97 -10.79
N ILE A 197 12.78 28.70 -10.38
CA ILE A 197 13.99 28.91 -11.19
C ILE A 197 14.74 27.59 -11.35
N PHE A 198 14.99 26.85 -10.26
CA PHE A 198 15.64 25.54 -10.34
C PHE A 198 14.83 24.53 -11.18
N GLU A 199 13.51 24.46 -10.99
CA GLU A 199 12.62 23.59 -11.78
C GLU A 199 12.60 23.94 -13.28
N TYR A 200 12.80 25.21 -13.64
CA TYR A 200 12.89 25.67 -15.03
C TYR A 200 14.25 25.32 -15.67
N LEU A 201 15.35 25.50 -14.92
CA LEU A 201 16.70 25.19 -15.39
C LEU A 201 16.93 23.67 -15.51
N ASN A 202 16.43 22.88 -14.55
CA ASN A 202 16.47 21.42 -14.63
C ASN A 202 15.24 20.78 -13.94
N PRO A 203 14.31 20.17 -14.69
CA PRO A 203 13.14 19.53 -14.10
C PRO A 203 13.47 18.33 -13.20
N LEU A 204 14.67 17.74 -13.29
CA LEU A 204 15.12 16.69 -12.37
C LEU A 204 15.17 17.16 -10.91
N VAL A 205 15.37 18.46 -10.65
CA VAL A 205 15.28 19.03 -9.30
C VAL A 205 13.90 18.76 -8.67
N LYS A 206 12.84 18.77 -9.48
CA LYS A 206 11.48 18.43 -9.03
C LYS A 206 11.26 16.92 -8.96
N ILE A 207 11.62 16.21 -10.03
CA ILE A 207 11.34 14.77 -10.21
C ILE A 207 12.04 13.94 -9.12
N THR A 208 13.26 14.33 -8.75
CA THR A 208 14.06 13.64 -7.72
C THR A 208 13.85 14.21 -6.31
N ASP A 209 12.97 15.20 -6.12
CA ASP A 209 12.78 15.96 -4.87
C ASP A 209 14.10 16.53 -4.30
N ALA A 210 14.94 17.12 -5.16
CA ALA A 210 16.24 17.66 -4.76
C ALA A 210 16.13 19.01 -4.01
N ASN A 211 14.97 19.66 -4.00
CA ASN A 211 14.76 20.91 -3.27
C ASN A 211 14.98 20.73 -1.76
N ILE A 212 15.92 21.47 -1.18
CA ILE A 212 16.20 21.44 0.26
C ILE A 212 15.04 22.09 1.05
N THR A 213 14.83 21.65 2.29
CA THR A 213 13.96 22.32 3.27
C THR A 213 14.78 22.75 4.49
N THR A 214 14.29 23.75 5.22
CA THR A 214 14.82 24.19 6.52
C THR A 214 14.89 23.03 7.52
N SER A 215 13.95 22.08 7.44
CA SER A 215 13.97 20.88 8.28
C SER A 215 15.09 19.91 7.91
N THR A 216 15.40 19.78 6.62
CA THR A 216 16.55 19.00 6.12
C THR A 216 17.86 19.62 6.59
N ILE A 217 18.04 20.94 6.41
CA ILE A 217 19.25 21.66 6.86
C ILE A 217 19.42 21.50 8.37
N ARG A 218 18.36 21.73 9.15
CA ARG A 218 18.38 21.54 10.60
C ARG A 218 18.82 20.13 10.99
N ARG A 219 18.31 19.10 10.32
CA ARG A 219 18.70 17.70 10.56
C ARG A 219 20.17 17.45 10.21
N MET A 220 20.66 17.99 9.09
CA MET A 220 22.08 17.91 8.73
C MET A 220 22.95 18.56 9.81
N CYS A 221 22.68 19.81 10.20
CA CYS A 221 23.41 20.49 11.27
C CYS A 221 23.35 19.75 12.63
N GLN A 222 22.28 19.01 12.92
CA GLN A 222 22.18 18.15 14.11
C GLN A 222 23.07 16.91 14.01
N VAL A 223 23.12 16.25 12.85
CA VAL A 223 24.02 15.11 12.58
C VAL A 223 25.48 15.55 12.70
N LEU A 224 25.87 16.66 12.07
CA LEU A 224 27.24 17.16 12.13
C LEU A 224 27.67 17.54 13.55
N ARG A 225 26.78 18.22 14.31
CA ARG A 225 26.99 18.47 15.76
C ARG A 225 26.99 17.21 16.62
N SER A 226 26.51 16.07 16.12
CA SER A 226 26.65 14.78 16.80
C SER A 226 28.00 14.14 16.50
N TRP A 227 28.44 14.19 15.24
CA TRP A 227 29.74 13.64 14.81
C TRP A 227 30.92 14.41 15.40
N LEU A 228 30.87 15.75 15.40
CA LEU A 228 31.88 16.60 16.04
C LEU A 228 32.00 16.32 17.55
N ARG A 229 30.87 16.16 18.26
CA ARG A 229 30.86 15.80 19.69
C ARG A 229 31.28 14.35 19.97
N ALA A 230 31.28 13.49 18.97
CA ALA A 230 31.74 12.11 19.06
C ALA A 230 33.20 11.93 18.63
N GLY A 231 33.89 13.00 18.18
CA GLY A 231 35.25 12.91 17.62
C GLY A 231 35.33 12.15 16.31
N VAL A 232 34.22 12.08 15.55
CA VAL A 232 34.17 11.42 14.22
C VAL A 232 34.65 12.36 13.11
N ILE A 233 34.52 13.66 13.34
CA ILE A 233 35.09 14.73 12.52
C ILE A 233 35.74 15.74 13.47
N ASP A 234 36.95 16.19 13.14
CA ASP A 234 37.68 17.17 13.96
C ASP A 234 37.23 18.62 13.67
N ASP A 235 36.76 18.87 12.45
CA ASP A 235 36.20 20.16 12.03
C ASP A 235 34.97 19.98 11.10
N LEU A 236 34.15 21.02 11.00
CA LEU A 236 32.97 21.07 10.11
C LEU A 236 33.35 21.29 8.63
N ASP A 237 34.55 21.83 8.40
CA ASP A 237 35.05 22.23 7.08
C ASP A 237 35.24 21.07 6.10
N VAL A 238 35.30 19.81 6.57
CA VAL A 238 35.42 18.61 5.71
C VAL A 238 34.26 18.47 4.71
N ILE A 239 33.09 19.09 5.00
CA ILE A 239 31.94 19.12 4.08
C ILE A 239 31.96 20.35 3.15
N LEU A 240 32.75 21.36 3.50
CA LEU A 240 32.94 22.62 2.78
C LEU A 240 34.26 22.68 2.00
N LEU A 241 35.03 21.58 1.95
CA LEU A 241 36.22 21.51 1.09
C LEU A 241 35.79 21.60 -0.39
N PRO A 242 36.27 22.60 -1.14
CA PRO A 242 36.04 22.68 -2.57
C PRO A 242 36.61 21.45 -3.27
N VAL A 243 35.89 20.91 -4.26
CA VAL A 243 36.34 19.77 -5.07
C VAL A 243 37.34 20.25 -6.15
N GLU A 244 38.40 20.94 -5.72
CA GLU A 244 39.53 21.35 -6.56
C GLU A 244 40.86 20.73 -6.07
N ALA A 245 40.86 20.02 -4.93
CA ALA A 245 42.01 19.33 -4.36
C ALA A 245 42.14 17.84 -4.77
N ILE A 246 41.56 17.42 -5.90
CA ILE A 246 41.79 16.08 -6.49
C ILE A 246 42.45 16.18 -7.89
N THR A 247 42.52 17.37 -8.49
CA THR A 247 43.14 17.59 -9.82
C THR A 247 44.24 18.64 -9.76
N GLY A 248 45.34 18.28 -9.11
CA GLY A 248 46.64 18.98 -9.23
C GLY A 248 47.55 18.23 -10.20
N GLU A 249 47.97 18.94 -11.25
CA GLU A 249 48.84 18.56 -12.38
C GLU A 249 50.13 17.79 -11.96
N GLY A 250 50.78 16.94 -12.77
CA GLY A 250 50.73 16.79 -14.23
C GLY A 250 51.43 15.50 -14.76
N PRO A 251 52.12 15.54 -15.92
CA PRO A 251 51.96 14.49 -16.95
C PRO A 251 52.98 13.33 -16.94
N ALA A 252 52.51 12.13 -17.31
CA ALA A 252 53.24 11.17 -18.15
C ALA A 252 52.31 10.08 -18.73
N GLU A 253 52.71 9.54 -19.88
CA GLU A 253 52.06 8.45 -20.64
C GLU A 253 52.02 7.11 -19.87
N GLY A 254 51.06 6.22 -20.15
CA GLY A 254 51.12 4.85 -19.60
C GLY A 254 49.84 4.02 -19.59
N THR A 255 49.39 3.59 -20.77
CA THR A 255 48.60 2.36 -21.04
C THR A 255 48.04 1.52 -19.87
N GLY A 256 46.70 1.45 -19.79
CA GLY A 256 45.94 0.18 -19.66
C GLY A 256 45.91 -0.57 -18.31
N GLY A 257 44.70 -0.77 -17.77
CA GLY A 257 44.45 -1.70 -16.66
C GLY A 257 43.10 -1.45 -16.01
N VAL A 258 42.11 -2.30 -16.27
CA VAL A 258 40.80 -2.26 -15.60
C VAL A 258 40.80 -3.27 -14.48
N GLU A 259 40.83 -2.82 -13.22
CA GLU A 259 40.49 -3.66 -12.07
C GLU A 259 39.50 -2.95 -11.14
N SER A 260 38.62 -3.78 -10.56
CA SER A 260 37.41 -3.39 -9.85
C SER A 260 37.64 -3.40 -8.34
N PHE A 261 37.19 -2.35 -7.64
CA PHE A 261 36.92 -2.40 -6.21
C PHE A 261 35.44 -2.12 -5.96
N GLY A 262 34.72 -3.16 -5.51
CA GLY A 262 33.31 -3.10 -5.16
C GLY A 262 33.08 -3.18 -3.66
N ASP A 263 31.85 -2.83 -3.26
CA ASP A 263 31.15 -3.21 -2.03
C ASP A 263 31.96 -3.41 -0.73
N GLU A 264 32.06 -2.35 0.07
CA GLU A 264 32.22 -2.49 1.53
C GLU A 264 31.48 -1.36 2.29
N ALA A 265 30.14 -1.47 2.36
CA ALA A 265 29.31 -0.50 3.09
C ALA A 265 27.99 -1.05 3.68
N ASP A 266 27.81 -2.37 3.79
CA ASP A 266 26.52 -2.99 4.20
C ASP A 266 26.60 -3.91 5.44
N GLU A 267 27.68 -3.86 6.23
CA GLU A 267 27.87 -4.71 7.44
C GLU A 267 27.96 -3.93 8.77
N ILE A 268 27.14 -2.88 8.98
CA ILE A 268 26.95 -2.28 10.34
C ILE A 268 25.46 -2.05 10.67
N VAL A 269 24.60 -3.06 10.43
CA VAL A 269 23.23 -3.09 11.00
C VAL A 269 22.83 -4.51 11.45
N ARG A 270 23.66 -5.17 12.28
CA ARG A 270 23.30 -6.50 12.86
C ARG A 270 23.76 -6.85 14.28
N LEU A 271 24.16 -5.89 15.11
CA LEU A 271 24.40 -6.14 16.54
C LEU A 271 23.77 -5.07 17.45
N GLN A 272 22.47 -5.22 17.69
CA GLN A 272 21.79 -4.70 18.90
C GLN A 272 20.47 -5.46 19.12
N ASN A 273 20.61 -6.69 19.63
CA ASN A 273 19.56 -7.47 20.28
C ASN A 273 20.23 -8.44 21.27
#